data_AF-A0A960T3Q7-F1
#
_entry.id   AF-A0A960T3Q7-F1
#
_cell.length_a   1.000
_cell.length_b   1.000
_cell.length_c   1.000
_cell.angle_alpha   90.00
_cell.angle_beta   90.00
_cell.angle_gamma   90.00
#
_symmetry.space_group_name_H-M   'P 1'
#
loop_
_entity.id
_entity.type
_entity.pdbx_description
1 polymer ?
#
loop_
_entity_poly.entity_id
_entity_poly.type
_entity_poly.pdbx_seq_one_letter_code
_entity_poly.pdbx_strand_id
1 'polypeptide(L)'
;PGAKGVIYLDFDGETRDFTSWGNIAAAAPDVSNAQIFEVWKGVCEDFQPFDLNITTIRAVYDAAAPGRKMQVVISPTNDAAPGAGGVAYVGSFNWTAEVVCWSFYAKGKNAVEVISHEIGHTLGLSHDGCSSPSDPYYSGADGWAPIMGVGYYQPLSQWSKGEYPNATNTQDDTLIIATGNNDVSWREDDHGASFPEASWLEIRAGGTVDDEGFIGTADDEDAFRFTTSGGLVSLDVRNVSFNANLDVKAEIVDATGDVVAA
;
A
#
# COMPACT_ATOMS: atom_id res chain seq x y z
N PRO A 1 -9.48 12.69 -0.61
CA PRO A 1 -10.63 13.12 0.23
C PRO A 1 -11.95 12.63 -0.38
N GLY A 2 -12.63 11.68 0.26
CA GLY A 2 -13.85 11.08 -0.31
C GLY A 2 -13.99 9.59 -0.05
N ALA A 3 -12.86 8.90 0.16
CA ALA A 3 -12.80 7.48 0.54
C ALA A 3 -13.76 7.16 1.69
N LYS A 4 -14.58 6.12 1.47
CA LYS A 4 -15.53 5.62 2.48
C LYS A 4 -14.82 4.82 3.56
N GLY A 5 -13.82 4.04 3.17
CA GLY A 5 -13.03 3.21 4.05
C GLY A 5 -11.94 4.00 4.77
N VAL A 6 -11.76 3.76 6.07
CA VAL A 6 -10.75 4.44 6.90
C VAL A 6 -9.87 3.44 7.63
N ILE A 7 -8.56 3.54 7.45
CA ILE A 7 -7.56 2.81 8.23
C ILE A 7 -6.87 3.81 9.17
N TYR A 8 -6.90 3.55 10.47
CA TYR A 8 -6.18 4.33 11.46
C TYR A 8 -4.97 3.55 11.98
N LEU A 9 -3.79 4.14 11.78
CA LEU A 9 -2.53 3.66 12.31
C LEU A 9 -2.32 4.27 13.71
N ASP A 10 -2.52 3.45 14.73
CA ASP A 10 -2.46 3.87 16.14
C ASP A 10 -1.09 3.58 16.74
N PHE A 11 -0.30 4.64 16.94
CA PHE A 11 1.00 4.61 17.61
C PHE A 11 0.95 5.15 19.05
N ASP A 12 -0.24 5.47 19.57
CA ASP A 12 -0.38 6.22 20.82
C ASP A 12 -0.25 5.32 22.07
N GLY A 13 -0.45 4.01 21.89
CA GLY A 13 -0.57 3.06 22.99
C GLY A 13 -1.91 3.18 23.71
N GLU A 14 -2.49 2.05 24.10
CA GLU A 14 -3.82 2.03 24.72
C GLU A 14 -3.97 0.81 25.63
N THR A 15 -4.56 1.03 26.81
CA THR A 15 -4.97 -0.06 27.70
C THR A 15 -6.48 -0.11 27.79
N ARG A 16 -7.09 -1.13 27.20
CA ARG A 16 -8.54 -1.34 27.27
C ARG A 16 -8.90 -2.81 27.03
N ASP A 17 -10.19 -3.09 27.15
CA ASP A 17 -10.78 -4.34 26.67
C ASP A 17 -11.00 -4.22 25.15
N PHE A 18 -10.13 -4.87 24.38
CA PHE A 18 -10.21 -4.90 22.93
C PHE A 18 -11.19 -5.98 22.50
N THR A 19 -12.19 -5.62 21.71
CA THR A 19 -13.20 -6.55 21.20
C THR A 19 -12.53 -7.79 20.60
N SER A 20 -12.91 -8.97 21.09
CA SER A 20 -12.37 -10.29 20.70
C SER A 20 -10.92 -10.61 21.13
N TRP A 21 -10.16 -9.63 21.66
CA TRP A 21 -8.78 -9.82 22.11
C TRP A 21 -8.64 -9.81 23.65
N GLY A 22 -9.60 -9.22 24.36
CA GLY A 22 -9.61 -9.10 25.81
C GLY A 22 -8.87 -7.85 26.32
N ASN A 23 -8.65 -7.80 27.63
CA ASN A 23 -7.97 -6.68 28.27
C ASN A 23 -6.46 -6.74 28.00
N ILE A 24 -5.95 -5.79 27.21
CA ILE A 24 -4.55 -5.72 26.79
C ILE A 24 -4.02 -4.32 27.09
N ALA A 25 -2.77 -4.25 27.56
CA ALA A 25 -2.02 -3.02 27.70
C ALA A 25 -1.04 -2.88 26.53
N ALA A 26 -1.49 -2.26 25.45
CA ALA A 26 -0.65 -1.96 24.29
C ALA A 26 0.27 -0.79 24.63
N ALA A 27 1.59 -1.02 24.62
CA ALA A 27 2.55 0.05 24.89
C ALA A 27 2.69 0.96 23.67
N ALA A 28 2.90 2.26 23.90
CA ALA A 28 3.31 3.16 22.83
C ALA A 28 4.74 2.78 22.37
N PRO A 29 4.99 2.61 21.05
CA PRO A 29 6.34 2.38 20.55
C PRO A 29 7.23 3.62 20.70
N ASP A 30 8.53 3.39 20.93
CA ASP A 30 9.56 4.44 20.93
C ASP A 30 9.94 4.82 19.49
N VAL A 31 9.13 5.70 18.89
CA VAL A 31 9.29 6.21 17.52
C VAL A 31 9.07 7.72 17.45
N SER A 32 9.82 8.38 16.58
CA SER A 32 9.66 9.80 16.28
C SER A 32 8.56 10.06 15.25
N ASN A 33 8.04 11.29 15.19
CA ASN A 33 7.09 11.71 14.15
C ASN A 33 7.62 11.48 12.73
N ALA A 34 8.94 11.60 12.51
CA ALA A 34 9.55 11.31 11.21
C ALA A 34 9.45 9.82 10.85
N GLN A 35 9.61 8.93 11.82
CA GLN A 35 9.46 7.48 11.62
C GLN A 35 8.00 7.08 11.43
N ILE A 36 7.08 7.69 12.18
CA ILE A 36 5.63 7.50 11.98
C ILE A 36 5.24 7.93 10.56
N PHE A 37 5.72 9.10 10.12
CA PHE A 37 5.45 9.59 8.76
C PHE A 37 6.05 8.69 7.68
N GLU A 38 7.25 8.15 7.91
CA GLU A 38 7.88 7.19 6.99
C GLU A 38 7.06 5.90 6.85
N VAL A 39 6.61 5.30 7.96
CA VAL A 39 5.75 4.12 7.94
C VAL A 39 4.39 4.44 7.30
N TRP A 40 3.76 5.55 7.67
CA TRP A 40 2.50 5.99 7.08
C TRP A 40 2.60 6.13 5.56
N LYS A 41 3.69 6.72 5.04
CA LYS A 41 3.93 6.81 3.59
C LYS A 41 4.04 5.45 2.93
N GLY A 42 4.79 4.52 3.52
CA GLY A 42 4.94 3.16 2.97
C GLY A 42 3.61 2.40 2.92
N VAL A 43 2.80 2.52 3.97
CA VAL A 43 1.45 1.91 3.98
C VAL A 43 0.55 2.61 2.96
N CYS A 44 0.64 3.94 2.79
CA CYS A 44 -0.09 4.64 1.73
C CYS A 44 0.31 4.16 0.34
N GLU A 45 1.60 3.89 0.11
CA GLU A 45 2.11 3.36 -1.15
C GLU A 45 1.52 1.96 -1.46
N ASP A 46 1.44 1.07 -0.48
CA ASP A 46 0.82 -0.25 -0.63
C ASP A 46 -0.66 -0.17 -1.04
N PHE A 47 -1.39 0.83 -0.53
CA PHE A 47 -2.80 1.00 -0.84
C PHE A 47 -3.07 2.08 -1.89
N GLN A 48 -2.03 2.57 -2.57
CA GLN A 48 -2.15 3.69 -3.50
C GLN A 48 -3.18 3.46 -4.62
N PRO A 49 -3.43 2.24 -5.14
CA PRO A 49 -4.49 1.98 -6.11
C PRO A 49 -5.94 2.12 -5.60
N PHE A 50 -6.16 2.14 -4.28
CA PHE A 50 -7.49 2.01 -3.69
C PHE A 50 -7.99 3.34 -3.11
N ASP A 51 -9.31 3.56 -3.19
CA ASP A 51 -9.99 4.69 -2.54
C ASP A 51 -10.16 4.40 -1.04
N LEU A 52 -9.03 4.42 -0.33
CA LEU A 52 -8.88 4.18 1.10
C LEU A 52 -8.20 5.36 1.78
N ASN A 53 -8.72 5.78 2.93
CA ASN A 53 -8.11 6.83 3.73
C ASN A 53 -7.25 6.23 4.84
N ILE A 54 -5.93 6.26 4.68
CA ILE A 54 -4.98 5.87 5.71
C ILE A 54 -4.59 7.10 6.53
N THR A 55 -4.81 7.04 7.84
CA THR A 55 -4.62 8.18 8.73
C THR A 55 -3.91 7.79 10.02
N THR A 56 -3.23 8.74 10.64
CA THR A 56 -2.72 8.65 12.02
C THR A 56 -3.58 9.49 12.98
N ILE A 57 -4.75 9.96 12.54
CA ILE A 57 -5.60 10.88 13.30
C ILE A 57 -6.83 10.13 13.81
N ARG A 58 -6.86 9.86 15.13
CA ARG A 58 -7.97 9.16 15.80
C ARG A 58 -9.36 9.75 15.49
N ALA A 59 -9.47 11.08 15.46
CA ALA A 59 -10.75 11.75 15.19
C ALA A 59 -11.31 11.43 13.80
N VAL A 60 -10.47 11.11 12.81
CA VAL A 60 -10.90 10.70 11.47
C VAL A 60 -11.50 9.29 11.51
N TYR A 61 -10.90 8.38 12.28
CA TYR A 61 -11.46 7.04 12.53
C TYR A 61 -12.77 7.09 13.31
N ASP A 62 -12.87 7.93 14.33
CA ASP A 62 -14.10 8.08 15.12
C ASP A 62 -15.27 8.63 14.32
N ALA A 63 -14.97 9.50 13.34
CA ALA A 63 -15.98 10.06 12.44
C ALA A 63 -16.40 9.08 11.32
N ALA A 64 -15.61 8.03 11.05
CA ALA A 64 -15.93 7.04 10.04
C ALA A 64 -17.11 6.15 10.48
N ALA A 65 -17.94 5.74 9.52
CA ALA A 65 -19.09 4.90 9.85
C ALA A 65 -18.63 3.49 10.29
N PRO A 66 -19.40 2.80 11.16
CA PRO A 66 -19.15 1.39 11.46
C PRO A 66 -19.21 0.51 10.22
N GLY A 67 -18.41 -0.56 10.18
CA GLY A 67 -18.36 -1.50 9.05
C GLY A 67 -17.61 -0.98 7.82
N ARG A 68 -16.78 0.06 7.96
CA ARG A 68 -15.88 0.55 6.92
C ARG A 68 -14.63 1.21 7.51
N LYS A 69 -14.20 0.73 8.68
CA LYS A 69 -13.07 1.30 9.40
C LYS A 69 -12.29 0.24 10.13
N MET A 70 -10.96 0.39 10.17
CA MET A 70 -10.07 -0.48 10.94
C MET A 70 -9.07 0.36 11.72
N GLN A 71 -8.86 -0.02 12.98
CA GLN A 71 -7.76 0.48 13.80
C GLN A 71 -6.66 -0.58 13.79
N VAL A 72 -5.46 -0.19 13.38
CA VAL A 72 -4.24 -0.98 13.49
C VAL A 72 -3.53 -0.52 14.75
N VAL A 73 -3.53 -1.35 15.79
CA VAL A 73 -2.80 -1.06 17.03
C VAL A 73 -1.33 -1.43 16.83
N ILE A 74 -0.45 -0.43 16.87
CA ILE A 74 0.97 -0.58 16.62
C ILE A 74 1.70 -0.49 17.96
N SER A 75 2.23 -1.61 18.42
CA SER A 75 2.78 -1.75 19.78
C SER A 75 4.04 -2.62 19.79
N PRO A 76 5.06 -2.33 20.62
CA PRO A 76 6.17 -3.26 20.79
C PRO A 76 5.81 -4.47 21.67
N THR A 77 4.64 -4.48 22.34
CA THR A 77 4.15 -5.63 23.11
C THR A 77 3.28 -6.52 22.24
N ASN A 78 3.48 -7.84 22.34
CA ASN A 78 2.77 -8.84 21.53
C ASN A 78 1.79 -9.70 22.34
N ASP A 79 1.24 -9.15 23.42
CA ASP A 79 0.32 -9.88 24.31
C ASP A 79 -0.94 -10.40 23.57
N ALA A 80 -1.37 -9.72 22.50
CA ALA A 80 -2.48 -10.15 21.65
C ALA A 80 -2.15 -11.43 20.85
N ALA A 81 -0.89 -11.63 20.46
CA ALA A 81 -0.41 -12.82 19.76
C ALA A 81 1.11 -13.04 19.96
N PRO A 82 1.51 -13.70 21.06
CA PRO A 82 2.92 -13.91 21.37
C PRO A 82 3.65 -14.70 20.28
N GLY A 83 4.76 -14.15 19.79
CA GLY A 83 5.61 -14.77 18.78
C GLY A 83 5.23 -14.46 17.32
N ALA A 84 4.14 -13.74 17.08
CA ALA A 84 3.77 -13.25 15.75
C ALA A 84 4.41 -11.88 15.44
N GLY A 85 4.40 -11.49 14.17
CA GLY A 85 4.75 -10.13 13.73
C GLY A 85 3.58 -9.16 13.81
N GLY A 86 2.37 -9.66 13.56
CA GLY A 86 1.09 -9.00 13.72
C GLY A 86 -0.01 -10.04 13.87
N VAL A 87 -1.26 -9.61 14.01
CA VAL A 87 -2.41 -10.51 13.93
C VAL A 87 -3.71 -9.74 13.60
N ALA A 88 -4.56 -10.35 12.78
CA ALA A 88 -5.85 -9.82 12.38
C ALA A 88 -6.93 -10.91 12.30
N TYR A 89 -8.19 -10.50 12.47
CA TYR A 89 -9.33 -11.33 12.07
C TYR A 89 -9.63 -11.12 10.59
N VAL A 90 -9.64 -12.21 9.83
CA VAL A 90 -9.89 -12.16 8.39
C VAL A 90 -11.30 -11.63 8.10
N GLY A 91 -11.40 -10.64 7.21
CA GLY A 91 -12.67 -10.02 6.81
C GLY A 91 -13.30 -9.09 7.86
N SER A 92 -12.55 -8.68 8.88
CA SER A 92 -13.06 -7.82 9.97
C SER A 92 -13.25 -6.35 9.59
N PHE A 93 -12.75 -5.88 8.44
CA PHE A 93 -12.86 -4.49 8.01
C PHE A 93 -14.33 -4.01 7.92
N ASN A 94 -15.23 -4.90 7.48
CA ASN A 94 -16.64 -4.57 7.31
C ASN A 94 -17.52 -4.91 8.53
N TRP A 95 -16.91 -5.29 9.67
CA TRP A 95 -17.67 -5.58 10.88
C TRP A 95 -18.10 -4.29 11.58
N THR A 96 -19.30 -4.31 12.15
CA THR A 96 -19.81 -3.18 12.94
C THR A 96 -19.26 -3.18 14.37
N ALA A 97 -18.81 -4.34 14.85
CA ALA A 97 -18.04 -4.44 16.08
C ALA A 97 -16.65 -3.85 15.86
N GLU A 98 -16.17 -3.04 16.80
CA GLU A 98 -14.84 -2.39 16.73
C GLU A 98 -13.74 -3.39 17.11
N VAL A 99 -13.51 -4.36 16.23
CA VAL A 99 -12.36 -5.26 16.27
C VAL A 99 -11.16 -4.54 15.66
N VAL A 100 -10.00 -4.69 16.30
CA VAL A 100 -8.72 -4.13 15.82
C VAL A 100 -7.87 -5.22 15.17
N CYS A 101 -6.91 -4.84 14.34
CA CYS A 101 -5.75 -5.67 14.02
C CYS A 101 -4.48 -5.10 14.67
N TRP A 102 -3.43 -5.90 14.71
CA TRP A 102 -2.23 -5.62 15.49
C TRP A 102 -0.99 -5.68 14.61
N SER A 103 -0.09 -4.71 14.78
CA SER A 103 1.29 -4.82 14.32
C SER A 103 2.24 -4.71 15.51
N PHE A 104 3.20 -5.63 15.59
CA PHE A 104 4.23 -5.61 16.61
C PHE A 104 5.56 -4.99 16.12
N TYR A 105 5.53 -4.38 14.93
CA TYR A 105 6.61 -3.60 14.35
C TYR A 105 6.15 -2.16 14.13
N ALA A 106 6.97 -1.20 14.58
CA ALA A 106 6.58 0.22 14.60
C ALA A 106 7.43 1.15 13.70
N LYS A 107 8.50 0.66 13.08
CA LYS A 107 9.38 1.49 12.24
C LYS A 107 10.04 0.72 11.09
N GLY A 108 10.38 1.45 10.04
CA GLY A 108 11.08 0.92 8.86
C GLY A 108 10.23 -0.05 8.04
N LYS A 109 10.87 -0.71 7.06
CA LYS A 109 10.18 -1.61 6.12
C LYS A 109 9.35 -2.69 6.82
N ASN A 110 9.90 -3.35 7.85
CA ASN A 110 9.16 -4.40 8.57
C ASN A 110 7.81 -3.93 9.14
N ALA A 111 7.72 -2.67 9.58
CA ALA A 111 6.45 -2.14 10.07
C ALA A 111 5.45 -1.93 8.94
N VAL A 112 5.90 -1.41 7.78
CA VAL A 112 5.05 -1.27 6.59
C VAL A 112 4.51 -2.63 6.17
N GLU A 113 5.40 -3.61 5.97
CA GLU A 113 5.03 -4.97 5.54
C GLU A 113 4.00 -5.60 6.48
N VAL A 114 4.24 -5.56 7.81
CA VAL A 114 3.29 -6.14 8.77
C VAL A 114 1.98 -5.36 8.80
N ILE A 115 2.02 -4.03 8.86
CA ILE A 115 0.78 -3.24 8.91
C ILE A 115 -0.08 -3.52 7.68
N SER A 116 0.50 -3.49 6.49
CA SER A 116 -0.22 -3.76 5.24
C SER A 116 -0.73 -5.20 5.17
N HIS A 117 0.09 -6.19 5.57
CA HIS A 117 -0.32 -7.60 5.64
C HIS A 117 -1.54 -7.81 6.54
N GLU A 118 -1.53 -7.23 7.74
CA GLU A 118 -2.63 -7.37 8.69
C GLU A 118 -3.89 -6.63 8.24
N ILE A 119 -3.74 -5.45 7.61
CA ILE A 119 -4.87 -4.79 6.93
C ILE A 119 -5.41 -5.69 5.81
N GLY A 120 -4.55 -6.32 5.02
CA GLY A 120 -4.92 -7.28 3.97
C GLY A 120 -5.80 -8.41 4.50
N HIS A 121 -5.44 -9.01 5.64
CA HIS A 121 -6.30 -9.96 6.33
C HIS A 121 -7.67 -9.36 6.67
N THR A 122 -7.72 -8.15 7.25
CA THR A 122 -9.02 -7.51 7.55
C THR A 122 -9.90 -7.31 6.31
N LEU A 123 -9.29 -7.17 5.14
CA LEU A 123 -9.93 -7.03 3.82
C LEU A 123 -10.22 -8.37 3.12
N GLY A 124 -9.93 -9.50 3.77
CA GLY A 124 -10.31 -10.84 3.32
C GLY A 124 -9.20 -11.65 2.64
N LEU A 125 -7.95 -11.18 2.70
CA LEU A 125 -6.81 -11.88 2.10
C LEU A 125 -6.29 -13.00 3.02
N SER A 126 -5.77 -14.05 2.40
CA SER A 126 -5.07 -15.17 3.03
C SER A 126 -3.58 -15.09 2.69
N HIS A 127 -2.75 -15.86 3.39
CA HIS A 127 -1.30 -15.82 3.11
C HIS A 127 -0.95 -16.30 1.71
N ASP A 128 0.01 -15.60 1.12
CA ASP A 128 0.72 -15.99 -0.08
C ASP A 128 1.94 -16.83 0.31
N GLY A 129 1.73 -18.15 0.36
CA GLY A 129 2.76 -19.15 0.67
C GLY A 129 3.30 -19.87 -0.57
N CYS A 130 4.24 -20.79 -0.37
CA CYS A 130 4.76 -21.67 -1.41
C CYS A 130 4.76 -23.14 -0.95
N SER A 131 4.56 -24.05 -1.90
CA SER A 131 4.45 -25.50 -1.63
C SER A 131 5.78 -26.23 -1.75
N SER A 132 6.81 -25.61 -2.34
CA SER A 132 8.14 -26.19 -2.52
C SER A 132 9.24 -25.12 -2.50
N PRO A 133 10.05 -25.05 -1.42
CA PRO A 133 9.82 -25.70 -0.12
C PRO A 133 8.48 -25.26 0.48
N SER A 134 7.87 -26.07 1.35
CA SER A 134 6.61 -25.69 2.00
C SER A 134 6.87 -24.55 2.98
N ASP A 135 6.27 -23.40 2.73
CA ASP A 135 6.31 -22.22 3.60
C ASP A 135 4.96 -21.49 3.52
N PRO A 136 4.29 -21.22 4.65
CA PRO A 136 3.07 -20.41 4.64
C PRO A 136 3.29 -18.96 4.18
N TYR A 137 4.52 -18.44 4.18
CA TYR A 137 4.84 -17.09 3.74
C TYR A 137 5.95 -17.13 2.69
N TYR A 138 5.60 -16.84 1.44
CA TYR A 138 6.58 -16.77 0.37
C TYR A 138 7.49 -15.55 0.58
N SER A 139 8.81 -15.79 0.67
CA SER A 139 9.80 -14.75 0.92
C SER A 139 10.22 -13.95 -0.33
N GLY A 140 9.58 -14.22 -1.46
CA GLY A 140 9.94 -13.62 -2.73
C GLY A 140 11.17 -14.20 -3.41
N ALA A 141 11.44 -13.70 -4.61
CA ALA A 141 12.61 -13.97 -5.43
C ALA A 141 12.87 -12.78 -6.37
N ASP A 142 14.09 -12.68 -6.88
CA ASP A 142 14.47 -11.69 -7.92
C ASP A 142 14.14 -10.22 -7.60
N GLY A 143 14.17 -9.86 -6.31
CA GLY A 143 13.92 -8.50 -5.85
C GLY A 143 12.46 -8.19 -5.51
N TRP A 144 11.56 -9.17 -5.59
CA TRP A 144 10.13 -8.99 -5.38
C TRP A 144 9.55 -10.01 -4.38
N ALA A 145 8.58 -9.61 -3.56
CA ALA A 145 7.76 -10.49 -2.73
C ALA A 145 6.28 -10.06 -2.69
N PRO A 146 5.33 -10.97 -2.45
CA PRO A 146 3.95 -10.61 -2.19
C PRO A 146 3.79 -10.03 -0.77
N ILE A 147 2.94 -9.00 -0.60
CA ILE A 147 2.61 -8.39 0.71
C ILE A 147 1.99 -9.43 1.65
N MET A 148 1.13 -10.32 1.12
CA MET A 148 0.55 -11.44 1.90
C MET A 148 1.53 -12.58 2.15
N GLY A 149 2.79 -12.47 1.71
CA GLY A 149 3.91 -13.34 2.07
C GLY A 149 4.81 -12.69 3.11
N VAL A 150 6.13 -12.67 2.85
CA VAL A 150 7.11 -12.01 3.73
C VAL A 150 8.17 -11.24 2.95
N GLY A 151 7.93 -9.94 2.74
CA GLY A 151 8.75 -9.07 1.90
C GLY A 151 9.90 -8.31 2.58
N TYR A 152 10.23 -8.58 3.85
CA TYR A 152 11.19 -7.80 4.65
C TYR A 152 12.56 -7.54 3.99
N TYR A 153 12.99 -8.45 3.11
CA TYR A 153 14.32 -8.42 2.50
C TYR A 153 14.30 -8.11 0.99
N GLN A 154 13.11 -7.92 0.41
CA GLN A 154 12.98 -7.56 -0.99
C GLN A 154 12.88 -6.04 -1.16
N PRO A 155 13.49 -5.45 -2.19
CA PRO A 155 13.31 -4.03 -2.48
C PRO A 155 11.86 -3.71 -2.86
N LEU A 156 11.18 -4.60 -3.59
CA LEU A 156 9.81 -4.44 -4.04
C LEU A 156 8.87 -5.43 -3.33
N SER A 157 7.72 -4.94 -2.88
CA SER A 157 6.62 -5.76 -2.35
C SER A 157 5.29 -5.25 -2.88
N GLN A 158 4.42 -6.15 -3.33
CA GLN A 158 3.14 -5.78 -3.95
C GLN A 158 2.04 -6.77 -3.57
N TRP A 159 0.78 -6.36 -3.72
CA TRP A 159 -0.36 -7.28 -3.75
C TRP A 159 -0.21 -8.25 -4.93
N SER A 160 -0.63 -9.51 -4.76
CA SER A 160 -0.32 -10.54 -5.75
C SER A 160 -1.55 -11.29 -6.23
N LYS A 161 -1.37 -12.06 -7.30
CA LYS A 161 -2.35 -13.04 -7.79
C LYS A 161 -1.85 -14.49 -7.66
N GLY A 162 -0.85 -14.70 -6.81
CA GLY A 162 -0.10 -15.97 -6.75
C GLY A 162 0.77 -16.22 -7.99
N GLU A 163 1.25 -15.16 -8.64
CA GLU A 163 2.00 -15.20 -9.92
C GLU A 163 3.48 -15.57 -9.74
N TYR A 164 3.76 -16.50 -8.83
CA TYR A 164 5.11 -16.98 -8.54
C TYR A 164 5.15 -18.52 -8.46
N PRO A 165 6.33 -19.13 -8.64
CA PRO A 165 6.43 -20.58 -8.65
C PRO A 165 5.92 -21.23 -7.36
N ASN A 166 5.14 -22.31 -7.51
CA ASN A 166 4.64 -23.14 -6.41
C ASN A 166 3.71 -22.43 -5.42
N ALA A 167 3.08 -21.30 -5.80
CA ALA A 167 2.13 -20.57 -4.97
C ALA A 167 1.04 -21.49 -4.38
N THR A 168 0.81 -21.38 -3.07
CA THR A 168 -0.27 -22.12 -2.38
C THR A 168 -1.59 -21.37 -2.37
N ASN A 169 -1.54 -20.08 -2.66
CA ASN A 169 -2.69 -19.19 -2.77
C ASN A 169 -2.65 -18.50 -4.14
N THR A 170 -3.83 -18.32 -4.74
CA THR A 170 -4.00 -17.65 -6.04
C THR A 170 -5.18 -16.69 -5.98
N GLN A 171 -5.40 -16.09 -4.81
CA GLN A 171 -6.31 -14.95 -4.66
C GLN A 171 -5.82 -13.81 -5.53
N ASP A 172 -6.70 -13.13 -6.25
CA ASP A 172 -6.37 -11.82 -6.82
C ASP A 172 -6.56 -10.79 -5.72
N ASP A 173 -5.47 -10.50 -5.00
CA ASP A 173 -5.50 -9.66 -3.81
C ASP A 173 -6.15 -8.30 -4.10
N THR A 174 -5.73 -7.70 -5.21
CA THR A 174 -6.19 -6.37 -5.60
C THR A 174 -7.69 -6.34 -5.92
N LEU A 175 -8.19 -7.38 -6.59
CA LEU A 175 -9.62 -7.50 -6.88
C LEU A 175 -10.42 -7.74 -5.60
N ILE A 176 -9.92 -8.56 -4.68
CA ILE A 176 -10.61 -8.84 -3.40
C ILE A 176 -10.67 -7.57 -2.56
N ILE A 177 -9.58 -6.80 -2.44
CA ILE A 177 -9.58 -5.53 -1.72
C ILE A 177 -10.66 -4.61 -2.30
N ALA A 178 -10.69 -4.41 -3.61
CA ALA A 178 -11.59 -3.48 -4.29
C ALA A 178 -13.04 -3.95 -4.46
N THR A 179 -13.35 -5.26 -4.30
CA THR A 179 -14.69 -5.80 -4.63
C THR A 179 -15.28 -6.76 -3.60
N GLY A 180 -14.51 -7.17 -2.59
CA GLY A 180 -14.89 -8.17 -1.57
C GLY A 180 -15.93 -7.71 -0.53
N ASN A 181 -16.81 -6.76 -0.88
CA ASN A 181 -17.73 -6.09 0.05
C ASN A 181 -16.98 -5.40 1.22
N ASN A 182 -15.85 -4.78 0.89
CA ASN A 182 -15.05 -4.01 1.81
C ASN A 182 -15.44 -2.51 1.84
N ASP A 183 -16.42 -2.06 1.05
CA ASP A 183 -16.70 -0.62 0.84
C ASP A 183 -15.44 0.17 0.39
N VAL A 184 -14.49 -0.53 -0.22
CA VAL A 184 -13.30 -0.02 -0.89
C VAL A 184 -13.50 -0.16 -2.39
N SER A 185 -13.09 0.84 -3.16
CA SER A 185 -13.05 0.79 -4.61
C SER A 185 -11.66 1.11 -5.11
N TRP A 186 -11.43 0.93 -6.41
CA TRP A 186 -10.29 1.52 -7.08
C TRP A 186 -10.36 3.05 -7.05
N ARG A 187 -9.20 3.70 -7.07
CA ARG A 187 -9.12 5.13 -7.43
C ARG A 187 -9.36 5.29 -8.92
N GLU A 188 -9.86 6.46 -9.28
CA GLU A 188 -9.90 6.87 -10.67
C GLU A 188 -8.49 7.15 -11.17
N ASP A 189 -8.21 6.71 -12.40
CA ASP A 189 -6.99 7.01 -13.14
C ASP A 189 -6.80 8.54 -13.28
N ASP A 190 -5.58 9.01 -13.11
CA ASP A 190 -5.21 10.42 -13.17
C ASP A 190 -4.62 10.85 -14.52
N HIS A 191 -4.09 9.91 -15.32
CA HIS A 191 -3.47 10.21 -16.62
C HIS A 191 -3.77 9.14 -17.68
N GLY A 192 -4.41 9.54 -18.78
CA GLY A 192 -4.67 8.60 -19.86
C GLY A 192 -3.43 8.21 -20.66
N ALA A 193 -3.39 6.96 -21.12
CA ALA A 193 -2.30 6.35 -21.90
C ALA A 193 -2.16 6.84 -23.35
N SER A 194 -3.23 7.39 -23.93
CA SER A 194 -3.27 7.72 -25.35
C SER A 194 -2.84 9.16 -25.64
N PHE A 195 -2.28 9.42 -26.83
CA PHE A 195 -1.86 10.79 -27.20
C PHE A 195 -2.96 11.87 -27.04
N PRO A 196 -4.24 11.61 -27.37
CA PRO A 196 -5.33 12.57 -27.10
C PRO A 196 -5.59 12.81 -25.61
N GLU A 197 -5.47 11.78 -24.78
CA GLU A 197 -5.78 11.77 -23.34
C GLU A 197 -4.57 12.15 -22.47
N ALA A 198 -3.36 12.11 -23.05
CA ALA A 198 -2.11 12.44 -22.39
C ALA A 198 -2.16 13.86 -21.77
N SER A 199 -1.74 13.92 -20.51
CA SER A 199 -1.64 15.17 -19.77
C SER A 199 -0.53 16.05 -20.32
N TRP A 200 -0.68 17.37 -20.27
CA TRP A 200 0.40 18.26 -20.66
C TRP A 200 1.41 18.36 -19.53
N LEU A 201 2.70 18.13 -19.80
CA LEU A 201 3.74 18.49 -18.83
C LEU A 201 3.74 20.00 -18.61
N GLU A 202 3.66 20.42 -17.36
CA GLU A 202 3.72 21.82 -17.00
C GLU A 202 5.16 22.35 -17.08
N ILE A 203 5.54 22.91 -18.24
CA ILE A 203 6.86 23.53 -18.40
C ILE A 203 6.88 24.90 -17.70
N ARG A 204 7.57 24.95 -16.56
CA ARG A 204 7.76 26.16 -15.75
C ARG A 204 8.89 27.05 -16.28
N ALA A 205 8.99 28.25 -15.71
CA ALA A 205 10.07 29.19 -16.04
C ALA A 205 11.45 28.53 -15.85
N GLY A 206 12.33 28.70 -16.84
CA GLY A 206 13.64 28.05 -16.86
C GLY A 206 13.64 26.61 -17.41
N GLY A 207 12.50 26.09 -17.89
CA GLY A 207 12.41 24.79 -18.56
C GLY A 207 12.34 23.60 -17.60
N THR A 208 11.88 23.81 -16.36
CA THR A 208 11.70 22.75 -15.37
C THR A 208 10.29 22.18 -15.45
N VAL A 209 10.14 20.90 -15.10
CA VAL A 209 8.86 20.18 -14.99
C VAL A 209 8.79 19.49 -13.63
N ASP A 210 7.58 19.32 -13.11
CA ASP A 210 7.30 18.82 -11.76
C ASP A 210 5.82 18.40 -11.72
N ASP A 211 5.53 17.37 -12.52
CA ASP A 211 4.24 16.71 -12.63
C ASP A 211 4.28 15.40 -11.81
N GLU A 212 3.15 15.02 -11.22
CA GLU A 212 3.00 13.82 -10.38
C GLU A 212 1.78 13.02 -10.84
N GLY A 213 1.82 11.71 -10.62
CA GLY A 213 0.72 10.79 -10.92
C GLY A 213 0.85 9.49 -10.11
N PHE A 214 -0.05 8.53 -10.32
CA PHE A 214 0.08 7.18 -9.77
C PHE A 214 -0.33 6.11 -10.77
N ILE A 215 0.45 5.03 -10.83
CA ILE A 215 0.09 3.83 -11.58
C ILE A 215 -0.78 2.94 -10.68
N GLY A 216 -2.06 2.84 -10.99
CA GLY A 216 -3.06 2.13 -10.20
C GLY A 216 -3.14 0.63 -10.51
N THR A 217 -2.89 0.22 -11.75
CA THR A 217 -3.01 -1.20 -12.15
C THR A 217 -1.83 -1.63 -13.03
N ALA A 218 -1.69 -2.93 -13.26
CA ALA A 218 -0.66 -3.45 -14.15
C ALA A 218 -0.88 -3.10 -15.64
N ASP A 219 -2.12 -2.77 -16.02
CA ASP A 219 -2.47 -2.32 -17.37
C ASP A 219 -2.50 -0.79 -17.49
N ASP A 220 -2.15 -0.08 -16.41
CA ASP A 220 -2.19 1.37 -16.33
C ASP A 220 -0.91 1.98 -16.94
N GLU A 221 -1.10 2.98 -17.79
CA GLU A 221 -0.03 3.65 -18.53
C GLU A 221 -0.29 5.16 -18.49
N ASP A 222 0.54 5.90 -17.76
CA ASP A 222 0.45 7.36 -17.73
C ASP A 222 1.20 7.99 -18.90
N ALA A 223 0.49 8.70 -19.77
CA ALA A 223 1.13 9.47 -20.84
C ALA A 223 1.15 10.97 -20.53
N PHE A 224 2.33 11.56 -20.74
CA PHE A 224 2.53 13.00 -20.69
C PHE A 224 3.06 13.52 -22.03
N ARG A 225 2.55 14.67 -22.48
CA ARG A 225 2.96 15.33 -23.72
C ARG A 225 3.57 16.71 -23.47
N PHE A 226 4.56 17.05 -24.28
CA PHE A 226 5.20 18.34 -24.26
C PHE A 226 5.71 18.71 -25.66
N THR A 227 6.08 19.98 -25.83
CA THR A 227 6.75 20.45 -27.05
C THR A 227 8.08 21.07 -26.68
N THR A 228 9.06 20.97 -27.58
CA THR A 228 10.38 21.56 -27.42
C THR A 228 10.79 22.24 -28.71
N SER A 229 11.58 23.33 -28.61
CA SER A 229 12.24 23.96 -29.76
C SER A 229 13.47 23.18 -30.24
N GLY A 230 13.75 22.02 -29.63
CA GLY A 230 14.98 21.25 -29.82
C GLY A 230 16.08 21.62 -28.83
N GLY A 231 17.12 20.80 -28.77
CA GLY A 231 18.18 20.87 -27.75
C GLY A 231 18.15 19.66 -26.82
N LEU A 232 18.98 19.68 -25.77
CA LEU A 232 18.98 18.63 -24.76
C LEU A 232 17.70 18.69 -23.93
N VAL A 233 16.97 17.58 -23.87
CA VAL A 233 15.86 17.36 -22.93
C VAL A 233 16.34 16.35 -21.90
N SER A 234 16.14 16.65 -20.62
CA SER A 234 16.44 15.76 -19.50
C SER A 234 15.20 15.69 -18.63
N LEU A 235 14.64 14.50 -18.49
CA LEU A 235 13.48 14.23 -17.65
C LEU A 235 13.91 13.19 -16.61
N ASP A 236 13.70 13.50 -15.33
CA ASP A 236 13.93 12.57 -14.23
C ASP A 236 12.58 12.02 -13.77
N VAL A 237 12.31 10.75 -14.02
CA VAL A 237 11.17 10.06 -13.42
C VAL A 237 11.60 9.50 -12.07
N ARG A 238 10.93 9.92 -11.00
CA ARG A 238 11.32 9.57 -9.63
C ARG A 238 10.16 8.85 -8.94
N ASN A 239 10.48 7.72 -8.33
CA ASN A 239 9.53 7.03 -7.47
C ASN A 239 9.51 7.66 -6.06
N VAL A 240 8.55 7.25 -5.23
CA VAL A 240 8.53 7.60 -3.81
C VAL A 240 9.83 7.16 -3.14
N SER A 241 10.31 7.96 -2.19
CA SER A 241 11.65 7.78 -1.60
C SER A 241 11.78 6.62 -0.61
N PHE A 242 10.67 6.01 -0.22
CA PHE A 242 10.63 4.96 0.80
C PHE A 242 9.55 3.92 0.48
N ASN A 243 9.92 2.65 0.50
CA ASN A 243 9.08 1.47 0.26
C ASN A 243 8.21 1.60 -1.01
N ALA A 244 8.86 1.95 -2.12
CA ALA A 244 8.20 2.22 -3.37
C ALA A 244 7.70 0.94 -4.05
N ASN A 245 6.50 0.98 -4.63
CA ASN A 245 5.86 -0.20 -5.21
C ASN A 245 5.85 -0.23 -6.74
N LEU A 246 6.38 0.81 -7.37
CA LEU A 246 6.50 0.89 -8.83
C LEU A 246 7.92 0.54 -9.31
N ASP A 247 8.04 -0.42 -10.21
CA ASP A 247 9.25 -0.61 -11.02
C ASP A 247 9.12 0.23 -12.30
N VAL A 248 9.81 1.37 -12.33
CA VAL A 248 9.55 2.41 -13.33
C VAL A 248 10.17 2.05 -14.68
N LYS A 249 9.33 2.06 -15.71
CA LYS A 249 9.75 2.15 -17.12
C LYS A 249 9.21 3.46 -17.71
N ALA A 250 10.06 4.24 -18.34
CA ALA A 250 9.67 5.47 -19.02
C ALA A 250 10.29 5.52 -20.42
N GLU A 251 9.52 5.99 -21.39
CA GLU A 251 9.96 6.15 -22.78
C GLU A 251 9.49 7.51 -23.30
N ILE A 252 10.29 8.14 -24.16
CA ILE A 252 9.86 9.31 -24.93
C ILE A 252 9.50 8.80 -26.33
N VAL A 253 8.26 9.05 -26.74
CA VAL A 253 7.77 8.76 -28.09
C VAL A 253 7.53 10.04 -28.87
N ASP A 254 7.69 9.97 -30.19
CA ASP A 254 7.32 11.08 -31.07
C ASP A 254 5.82 11.07 -31.44
N ALA A 255 5.39 12.04 -32.26
CA ALA A 255 3.99 12.16 -32.67
C ALA A 255 3.48 11.00 -33.54
N THR A 256 4.36 10.13 -34.04
CA THR A 256 4.02 8.91 -34.78
C THR A 256 4.01 7.67 -33.89
N GLY A 257 4.39 7.79 -32.62
CA GLY A 257 4.47 6.68 -31.65
C GLY A 257 5.81 5.95 -31.66
N ASP A 258 6.82 6.48 -32.37
CA ASP A 258 8.15 5.88 -32.40
C ASP A 258 8.93 6.28 -31.14
N VAL A 259 9.52 5.31 -30.44
CA VAL A 259 10.38 5.56 -29.28
C VAL A 259 11.66 6.26 -29.73
N VAL A 260 11.90 7.47 -29.19
CA VAL A 260 13.08 8.30 -29.47
C VAL A 260 14.08 8.36 -28.31
N ALA A 261 13.67 7.97 -27.10
CA ALA A 261 14.53 7.75 -25.94
C ALA A 261 13.85 6.80 -24.93
N ALA A 262 14.66 6.06 -24.17
CA ALA A 262 14.24 5.16 -23.09
C ALA A 262 15.32 5.13 -22.00
#